data_AF-A0A8H4V4L9-F1
#
_entry.id   AF-A0A8H4V4L9-F1
#
_cell.length_a   1.000
_cell.length_b   1.000
_cell.length_c   1.000
_cell.angle_alpha   90.00
_cell.angle_beta   90.00
_cell.angle_gamma   90.00
#
_symmetry.space_group_name_H-M   'P 1'
#
loop_
_entity.id
_entity.type
_entity.pdbx_description
1 polymer ?
#
loop_
_entity_poly.entity_id
_entity_poly.type
_entity_poly.pdbx_seq_one_letter_code
_entity_poly.pdbx_strand_id
1 'polypeptide(L)'
;FLNRTRGPVAIPVLFKLFELYPTIEDMASANHEDIVSIIRGLGFQNQRATKFIALAQKWLESPPGRGKRYRKLNYPLKRDGADVAPDEVVRDEADQGGDGQRDTRVAWEIAHLPGVVSSTAADEVGYEPEWKRVLPQDKELRAYLSWKWLQEGSVWNCENGSRKKADKEMMKRAEKGGVAFDGGDGHLIVMDIQSTSAGVHGLQSVRKAGFSLNCT
;
A
#
# COMPACT_ATOMS: atom_id res chain seq x y z
N PHE A 1 -9.85 1.46 -7.97
CA PHE A 1 -11.24 1.73 -7.51
C PHE A 1 -11.34 2.75 -6.39
N LEU A 2 -10.50 2.69 -5.35
CA LEU A 2 -10.63 3.55 -4.16
C LEU A 2 -10.01 4.96 -4.29
N ASN A 3 -9.38 5.27 -5.43
CA ASN A 3 -8.79 6.58 -5.70
C ASN A 3 -9.84 7.69 -5.67
N ARG A 4 -9.99 8.37 -4.53
CA ARG A 4 -11.02 9.38 -4.27
C ARG A 4 -12.47 8.86 -4.37
N THR A 5 -12.70 7.56 -4.13
CA THR A 5 -14.07 7.00 -3.97
C THR A 5 -14.16 6.23 -2.68
N ARG A 6 -15.26 6.42 -1.93
CA ARG A 6 -15.48 5.74 -0.65
C ARG A 6 -15.67 4.23 -0.86
N GLY A 7 -15.04 3.43 0.00
CA GLY A 7 -15.09 1.96 -0.04
C GLY A 7 -16.50 1.38 -0.19
N PRO A 8 -17.48 1.76 0.65
CA PRO A 8 -18.85 1.20 0.57
C PRO A 8 -19.54 1.39 -0.80
N VAL A 9 -19.14 2.40 -1.58
CA VAL A 9 -19.68 2.64 -2.92
C VAL A 9 -18.85 1.92 -3.98
N ALA A 10 -17.52 1.91 -3.82
CA ALA A 10 -16.61 1.33 -4.81
C ALA A 10 -16.55 -0.22 -4.78
N ILE A 11 -16.64 -0.83 -3.59
CA ILE A 11 -16.41 -2.27 -3.39
C ILE A 11 -17.48 -3.13 -4.08
N PRO A 12 -18.79 -2.85 -3.98
CA PRO A 12 -19.79 -3.67 -4.70
C PRO A 12 -19.59 -3.62 -6.22
N VAL A 13 -19.23 -2.45 -6.76
CA VAL A 13 -18.98 -2.27 -8.19
C VAL A 13 -17.68 -2.95 -8.63
N LEU A 14 -16.66 -2.97 -7.76
CA LEU A 14 -15.42 -3.71 -7.99
C LEU A 14 -15.71 -5.21 -8.16
N PHE A 15 -16.48 -5.81 -7.25
CA PHE A 15 -16.82 -7.24 -7.35
C PHE A 15 -17.63 -7.56 -8.60
N LYS A 16 -18.60 -6.71 -8.95
CA LYS A 16 -19.33 -6.84 -10.22
C LYS A 16 -18.39 -6.80 -11.44
N LEU A 17 -17.37 -5.94 -11.42
CA LEU A 17 -16.40 -5.89 -12.51
C LEU A 17 -15.57 -7.17 -12.58
N PHE A 18 -15.13 -7.71 -11.43
CA PHE A 18 -14.35 -8.95 -11.37
C PHE A 18 -15.17 -10.21 -11.71
N GLU A 19 -16.47 -10.22 -11.49
CA GLU A 19 -17.34 -11.29 -11.98
C GLU A 19 -17.38 -11.33 -13.52
N LEU A 20 -17.29 -10.18 -14.18
CA LEU A 20 -17.33 -10.07 -15.65
C LEU A 20 -15.94 -10.19 -16.29
N TYR A 21 -14.89 -9.79 -15.58
CA TYR A 21 -13.49 -9.86 -16.01
C TYR A 21 -12.65 -10.54 -14.90
N PRO A 22 -12.77 -11.87 -14.75
CA PRO A 22 -12.16 -12.61 -13.64
C PRO A 22 -10.64 -12.74 -13.74
N THR A 23 -10.08 -12.68 -14.94
CA THR A 23 -8.63 -12.79 -15.18
C THR A 23 -8.02 -11.47 -15.62
N ILE A 24 -6.69 -11.39 -15.52
CA ILE A 24 -5.95 -10.21 -15.98
C ILE A 24 -6.00 -10.10 -17.51
N GLU A 25 -6.07 -11.24 -18.21
CA GLU A 25 -6.28 -11.35 -19.66
C GLU A 25 -7.64 -10.80 -20.09
N ASP A 26 -8.71 -11.15 -19.35
CA ASP A 26 -10.05 -10.61 -19.60
C ASP A 26 -10.05 -9.08 -19.44
N MET A 27 -9.43 -8.56 -18.38
CA MET A 27 -9.32 -7.12 -18.15
C MET A 27 -8.47 -6.41 -19.22
N ALA A 28 -7.38 -7.03 -19.68
CA ALA A 28 -6.46 -6.46 -20.68
C ALA A 28 -7.09 -6.37 -22.08
N SER A 29 -8.01 -7.28 -22.38
CA SER A 29 -8.75 -7.34 -23.65
C SER A 29 -10.16 -6.73 -23.59
N ALA A 30 -10.57 -6.26 -22.42
CA ALA A 30 -11.90 -5.70 -22.19
C ALA A 30 -12.22 -4.50 -23.10
N ASN A 31 -13.48 -4.41 -23.53
CA ASN A 31 -13.99 -3.22 -24.18
C ASN A 31 -14.08 -2.06 -23.18
N HIS A 32 -13.57 -0.90 -23.58
CA HIS A 32 -13.55 0.30 -22.73
C HIS A 32 -14.96 0.77 -22.32
N GLU A 33 -15.92 0.77 -23.25
CA GLU A 33 -17.29 1.24 -23.01
C GLU A 33 -18.06 0.35 -22.03
N ASP A 34 -17.81 -0.97 -22.08
CA ASP A 34 -18.41 -1.93 -21.14
C ASP A 34 -17.95 -1.64 -19.71
N ILE A 35 -16.65 -1.44 -19.49
CA ILE A 35 -16.12 -1.06 -18.18
C ILE A 35 -16.71 0.27 -17.73
N VAL A 36 -16.76 1.27 -18.61
CA VAL A 36 -17.34 2.59 -18.33
C VAL A 36 -18.79 2.46 -17.88
N SER A 37 -19.56 1.61 -18.54
CA SER A 37 -20.96 1.31 -18.19
C SER A 37 -21.06 0.72 -16.78
N ILE A 38 -20.23 -0.29 -16.46
CA ILE A 38 -20.21 -0.95 -15.15
C ILE A 38 -19.86 0.03 -14.02
N ILE A 39 -18.88 0.91 -14.24
CA ILE A 39 -18.35 1.81 -13.19
C ILE A 39 -18.91 3.23 -13.22
N ARG A 40 -19.93 3.50 -14.05
CA ARG A 40 -20.49 4.84 -14.30
C ARG A 40 -20.86 5.60 -13.02
N GLY A 41 -21.36 4.90 -12.01
CA GLY A 41 -21.76 5.48 -10.72
C GLY A 41 -20.62 5.92 -9.81
N LEU A 42 -19.36 5.61 -10.14
CA LEU A 42 -18.21 5.91 -9.28
C LEU A 42 -17.52 7.25 -9.62
N GLY A 43 -17.85 7.86 -10.76
CA GLY A 43 -17.16 9.03 -11.30
C GLY A 43 -15.78 8.72 -11.89
N PHE A 44 -15.29 9.61 -12.77
CA PHE A 44 -14.03 9.44 -13.53
C PHE A 44 -13.96 8.13 -14.32
N GLN A 45 -15.10 7.58 -14.73
CA GLN A 45 -15.24 6.25 -15.31
C GLN A 45 -14.36 6.05 -16.55
N ASN A 46 -14.29 7.02 -17.46
CA ASN A 46 -13.43 6.92 -18.65
C ASN A 46 -11.95 6.77 -18.29
N GLN A 47 -11.46 7.64 -17.40
CA GLN A 47 -10.05 7.62 -16.96
C GLN A 47 -9.73 6.35 -16.15
N ARG A 48 -10.70 5.84 -15.39
CA ARG A 48 -10.56 4.60 -14.63
C ARG A 48 -10.52 3.37 -15.53
N ALA A 49 -11.44 3.28 -16.50
CA ALA A 49 -11.47 2.20 -17.47
C ALA A 49 -10.16 2.13 -18.26
N THR A 50 -9.68 3.28 -18.79
CA THR A 50 -8.38 3.34 -19.47
C THR A 50 -7.24 2.86 -18.57
N LYS A 51 -7.23 3.25 -17.29
CA LYS A 51 -6.20 2.80 -16.34
C LYS A 51 -6.28 1.32 -16.00
N PHE A 52 -7.47 0.73 -15.88
CA PHE A 52 -7.62 -0.69 -15.58
C PHE A 52 -7.10 -1.56 -16.73
N ILE A 53 -7.49 -1.22 -17.96
CA ILE A 53 -7.01 -1.90 -19.17
C ILE A 53 -5.50 -1.75 -19.30
N ALA A 54 -4.98 -0.51 -19.20
CA ALA A 54 -3.54 -0.26 -19.32
C ALA A 54 -2.72 -0.96 -18.22
N LEU A 55 -3.24 -1.02 -16.99
CA LEU A 55 -2.60 -1.74 -15.90
C LEU A 55 -2.54 -3.24 -16.19
N ALA A 56 -3.64 -3.83 -16.65
CA ALA A 56 -3.70 -5.25 -16.98
C ALA A 56 -2.78 -5.61 -18.16
N GLN A 57 -2.76 -4.78 -19.20
CA GLN A 57 -1.84 -4.92 -20.33
C GLN A 57 -0.38 -4.83 -19.88
N LYS A 58 -0.04 -3.84 -19.02
CA LYS A 58 1.34 -3.68 -18.54
C LYS A 58 1.77 -4.81 -17.62
N TRP A 59 0.84 -5.36 -16.83
CA TRP A 59 1.07 -6.53 -16.00
C TRP A 59 1.40 -7.76 -16.84
N LEU A 60 0.70 -7.98 -17.96
CA LEU A 60 0.98 -9.08 -18.88
C LEU A 60 2.29 -8.89 -19.64
N GLU A 61 2.59 -7.66 -20.09
CA GLU A 61 3.81 -7.33 -20.82
C GLU A 61 5.06 -7.45 -19.93
N SER A 62 4.98 -6.92 -18.71
CA SER A 62 6.09 -6.79 -17.79
C SER A 62 5.60 -6.96 -16.35
N PRO A 63 5.34 -8.19 -15.89
CA PRO A 63 4.88 -8.41 -14.53
C PRO A 63 5.98 -7.98 -13.54
N PRO A 64 5.61 -7.44 -12.35
CA PRO A 64 6.57 -7.23 -11.27
C PRO A 64 7.29 -8.53 -10.94
N GLY A 65 8.58 -8.43 -10.62
CA GLY A 65 9.38 -9.58 -10.28
C GLY A 65 10.53 -9.19 -9.37
N ARG A 66 10.90 -10.12 -8.48
CA ARG A 66 12.02 -9.97 -7.56
C ARG A 66 13.27 -9.52 -8.29
N GLY A 67 13.98 -8.56 -7.69
CA GLY A 67 15.27 -8.09 -8.20
C GLY A 67 15.18 -7.23 -9.45
N LYS A 68 13.97 -6.83 -9.87
CA LYS A 68 13.76 -5.83 -10.93
C LYS A 68 12.99 -4.66 -10.35
N ARG A 69 13.67 -3.55 -10.12
CA ARG A 69 13.11 -2.33 -9.54
C ARG A 69 13.08 -1.21 -10.56
N TYR A 70 12.04 -0.39 -10.49
CA TYR A 70 11.78 0.69 -11.41
C TYR A 70 11.67 2.02 -10.67
N ARG A 71 11.90 3.10 -11.41
CA ARG A 71 11.88 4.45 -10.85
C ARG A 71 10.52 4.86 -10.31
N LYS A 72 10.49 5.38 -9.07
CA LYS A 72 9.41 6.22 -8.56
C LYS A 72 9.94 7.59 -8.16
N LEU A 73 9.65 8.60 -8.96
CA LEU A 73 10.13 9.96 -8.70
C LEU A 73 9.51 10.55 -7.43
N ASN A 74 10.36 11.20 -6.62
CA ASN A 74 10.00 11.89 -5.39
C ASN A 74 9.36 10.97 -4.34
N TYR A 75 9.82 9.71 -4.27
CA TYR A 75 9.36 8.76 -3.30
C TYR A 75 10.49 7.85 -2.79
N PRO A 76 10.66 7.70 -1.47
CA PRO A 76 9.81 8.28 -0.41
C PRO A 76 10.03 9.78 -0.21
N LEU A 77 11.22 10.30 -0.53
CA LEU A 77 11.59 11.70 -0.36
C LEU A 77 11.68 12.42 -1.70
N LYS A 78 11.66 13.75 -1.64
CA LYS A 78 11.87 14.60 -2.82
C LYS A 78 13.24 14.31 -3.43
N ARG A 79 13.29 14.20 -4.77
CA ARG A 79 14.45 13.81 -5.59
C ARG A 79 14.81 12.31 -5.61
N ASP A 80 14.21 11.47 -4.77
CA ASP A 80 14.43 10.03 -4.90
C ASP A 80 13.99 9.53 -6.28
N GLY A 81 14.78 8.61 -6.83
CA GLY A 81 14.63 8.05 -8.17
C GLY A 81 15.04 8.98 -9.31
N ALA A 82 15.50 10.22 -9.05
CA ALA A 82 15.94 11.14 -10.12
C ALA A 82 17.23 10.67 -10.84
N ASP A 83 17.97 9.78 -10.19
CA ASP A 83 19.20 9.10 -10.64
C ASP A 83 18.93 7.77 -11.35
N VAL A 84 17.67 7.45 -11.60
CA VAL A 84 17.23 6.30 -12.40
C VAL A 84 16.56 6.82 -13.67
N ALA A 85 16.85 6.23 -14.82
CA ALA A 85 16.19 6.61 -16.07
C ALA A 85 14.74 6.06 -16.13
N PRO A 86 13.84 6.62 -16.98
CA PRO A 86 12.45 6.19 -17.04
C PRO A 86 12.23 4.69 -17.29
N ASP A 87 13.05 4.10 -18.18
CA ASP A 87 12.93 2.71 -18.63
C ASP A 87 14.06 1.82 -18.08
N GLU A 88 14.83 2.35 -17.13
CA GLU A 88 15.91 1.60 -16.49
C GLU A 88 15.37 0.60 -15.47
N VAL A 89 15.91 -0.61 -15.53
CA VAL A 89 15.65 -1.67 -14.55
C VAL A 89 16.83 -1.74 -13.60
N VAL A 90 16.61 -1.30 -12.36
CA VAL A 90 17.58 -1.42 -11.26
C VAL A 90 17.55 -2.87 -10.76
N ARG A 91 18.69 -3.57 -10.84
CA ARG A 91 18.81 -4.97 -10.41
C ARG A 91 19.31 -5.08 -8.98
N ASP A 92 18.78 -6.05 -8.23
CA ASP A 92 19.25 -6.33 -6.86
C ASP A 92 20.48 -7.23 -6.79
N GLU A 93 20.73 -8.00 -7.84
CA GLU A 93 21.90 -8.88 -7.94
C GLU A 93 23.03 -8.15 -8.65
N ALA A 94 24.25 -8.25 -8.10
CA ALA A 94 25.45 -7.83 -8.80
C ALA A 94 25.60 -8.69 -10.07
N ASP A 95 25.83 -8.06 -11.22
CA ASP A 95 26.15 -8.80 -12.43
C ASP A 95 27.33 -9.73 -12.14
N GLN A 96 27.26 -10.99 -12.61
CA GLN A 96 28.21 -12.08 -12.30
C GLN A 96 29.66 -11.84 -12.78
N GLY A 97 30.01 -10.62 -13.18
CA GLY A 97 31.36 -10.19 -13.56
C GLY A 97 31.77 -8.81 -13.04
N GLY A 98 30.99 -8.20 -12.15
CA GLY A 98 31.30 -6.90 -11.51
C GLY A 98 31.76 -7.03 -10.07
N ASP A 99 32.19 -5.92 -9.48
CA ASP A 99 32.63 -5.73 -8.10
C ASP A 99 31.50 -5.91 -7.05
N GLY A 100 30.64 -6.93 -7.18
CA GLY A 100 29.80 -7.47 -6.10
C GLY A 100 28.84 -6.53 -5.37
N GLN A 101 28.73 -5.26 -5.77
CA GLN A 101 28.02 -4.23 -5.01
C GLN A 101 26.56 -4.19 -5.42
N ARG A 102 25.66 -4.36 -4.45
CA ARG A 102 24.20 -4.20 -4.66
C ARG A 102 23.88 -2.76 -5.02
N ASP A 103 23.00 -2.56 -5.99
CA ASP A 103 22.52 -1.23 -6.38
C ASP A 103 21.64 -0.65 -5.26
N THR A 104 22.12 0.41 -4.61
CA THR A 104 21.44 1.04 -3.48
C THR A 104 20.47 2.15 -3.90
N ARG A 105 20.32 2.45 -5.19
CA ARG A 105 19.43 3.52 -5.67
C ARG A 105 17.98 3.19 -5.33
N VAL A 106 17.19 4.22 -5.03
CA VAL A 106 15.79 4.06 -4.63
C VAL A 106 14.92 3.73 -5.85
N ALA A 107 14.40 2.52 -5.88
CA ALA A 107 13.54 2.01 -6.94
C ALA A 107 12.61 0.92 -6.37
N TRP A 108 11.53 0.58 -7.09
CA TRP A 108 10.45 -0.29 -6.61
C TRP A 108 9.96 -1.25 -7.69
N GLU A 109 9.64 -2.49 -7.32
CA GLU A 109 9.24 -3.59 -8.19
C GLU A 109 7.97 -3.29 -8.99
N ILE A 110 7.05 -2.52 -8.41
CA ILE A 110 5.75 -2.22 -9.04
C ILE A 110 5.65 -0.80 -9.61
N ALA A 111 6.72 0.00 -9.55
CA ALA A 111 6.65 1.43 -9.91
C ALA A 111 6.42 1.70 -11.41
N HIS A 112 6.73 0.73 -12.29
CA HIS A 112 6.44 0.81 -13.71
C HIS A 112 4.97 0.55 -14.06
N LEU A 113 4.18 0.01 -13.12
CA LEU A 113 2.76 -0.24 -13.35
C LEU A 113 1.94 1.06 -13.28
N PRO A 114 1.06 1.32 -14.26
CA PRO A 114 0.30 2.56 -14.31
C PRO A 114 -0.76 2.61 -13.20
N GLY A 115 -0.78 3.72 -12.46
CA GLY A 115 -1.83 3.97 -11.46
C GLY A 115 -1.71 3.16 -10.17
N VAL A 116 -0.60 2.45 -9.96
CA VAL A 116 -0.30 1.73 -8.72
C VAL A 116 0.37 2.64 -7.69
N VAL A 117 -0.11 2.55 -6.44
CA VAL A 117 0.56 3.04 -5.23
C VAL A 117 1.22 1.84 -4.56
N SER A 118 2.49 2.01 -4.15
CA SER A 118 3.40 0.93 -3.77
C SER A 118 2.82 -0.03 -2.71
N SER A 119 2.62 -1.30 -3.06
CA SER A 119 2.53 -2.44 -2.14
C SER A 119 2.77 -3.76 -2.88
N THR A 120 3.62 -4.63 -2.31
CA THR A 120 3.37 -6.06 -1.95
C THR A 120 4.68 -6.76 -1.54
N ALA A 121 4.63 -8.09 -1.32
CA ALA A 121 5.54 -8.90 -0.51
C ALA A 121 5.99 -10.18 -1.25
N ALA A 122 7.08 -10.79 -0.75
CA ALA A 122 7.39 -12.22 -0.74
C ALA A 122 8.33 -12.50 0.45
N ASP A 123 8.35 -13.70 1.01
CA ASP A 123 9.21 -14.08 2.16
C ASP A 123 10.20 -15.17 1.73
N GLU A 124 11.50 -14.86 1.78
CA GLU A 124 12.62 -15.81 1.75
C GLU A 124 13.73 -15.30 2.69
N VAL A 125 14.57 -16.21 3.21
CA VAL A 125 15.65 -15.87 4.15
C VAL A 125 16.62 -14.88 3.52
N GLY A 126 16.69 -13.67 4.10
CA GLY A 126 17.56 -12.58 3.64
C GLY A 126 16.93 -11.60 2.65
N TYR A 127 15.67 -11.83 2.23
CA TYR A 127 14.91 -10.88 1.42
C TYR A 127 14.08 -9.95 2.32
N GLU A 128 14.25 -8.63 2.15
CA GLU A 128 13.37 -7.64 2.79
C GLU A 128 12.26 -7.25 1.81
N PRO A 129 11.00 -7.67 2.07
CA PRO A 129 9.90 -7.35 1.18
C PRO A 129 9.63 -5.85 1.10
N GLU A 130 9.18 -5.36 -0.07
CA GLU A 130 9.00 -3.93 -0.33
C GLU A 130 8.12 -3.21 0.69
N TRP A 131 7.09 -3.90 1.20
CA TRP A 131 6.20 -3.32 2.22
C TRP A 131 6.94 -2.83 3.47
N LYS A 132 8.13 -3.37 3.79
CA LYS A 132 8.96 -2.92 4.92
C LYS A 132 9.69 -1.60 4.65
N ARG A 133 9.78 -1.18 3.38
CA ARG A 133 10.51 0.03 2.94
C ARG A 133 9.58 1.17 2.51
N VAL A 134 8.30 0.89 2.23
CA VAL A 134 7.33 1.91 1.77
C VAL A 134 6.88 2.85 2.89
N LEU A 135 6.65 4.11 2.53
CA LEU A 135 6.04 5.16 3.35
C LEU A 135 4.77 5.68 2.65
N PRO A 136 3.60 5.02 2.81
CA PRO A 136 2.38 5.46 2.17
C PRO A 136 1.88 6.80 2.73
N GLN A 137 1.25 7.59 1.86
CA GLN A 137 0.55 8.82 2.26
C GLN A 137 -0.94 8.58 2.56
N ASP A 138 -1.50 7.47 2.06
CA ASP A 138 -2.90 7.12 2.29
C ASP A 138 -3.12 6.66 3.74
N LYS A 139 -4.17 7.20 4.37
CA LYS A 139 -4.47 6.95 5.79
C LYS A 139 -4.82 5.50 6.10
N GLU A 140 -5.47 4.78 5.17
CA GLU A 140 -5.89 3.40 5.36
C GLU A 140 -4.69 2.48 5.18
N LEU A 141 -3.82 2.77 4.20
CA LEU A 141 -2.55 2.07 4.05
C LEU A 141 -1.59 2.30 5.23
N ARG A 142 -1.55 3.52 5.78
CA ARG A 142 -0.79 3.80 7.02
C ARG A 142 -1.31 2.96 8.18
N ALA A 143 -2.62 2.91 8.38
CA ALA A 143 -3.24 2.08 9.41
C ALA A 143 -2.90 0.59 9.23
N TYR A 144 -3.01 0.09 8.00
CA TYR A 144 -2.68 -1.30 7.68
C TYR A 144 -1.20 -1.62 7.92
N LEU A 145 -0.27 -0.76 7.49
CA LEU A 145 1.17 -1.01 7.70
C LEU A 145 1.58 -0.90 9.16
N SER A 146 1.00 0.02 9.94
CA SER A 146 1.22 0.08 11.38
C SER A 146 0.77 -1.21 12.06
N TRP A 147 -0.39 -1.76 11.69
CA TRP A 147 -0.84 -3.07 12.16
C TRP A 147 0.12 -4.19 11.76
N LYS A 148 0.55 -4.22 10.49
CA LYS A 148 1.46 -5.24 9.98
C LYS A 148 2.82 -5.23 10.69
N TRP A 149 3.36 -4.04 10.99
CA TRP A 149 4.57 -3.89 11.81
C TRP A 149 4.36 -4.31 13.26
N LEU A 150 3.16 -4.09 13.81
CA LEU A 150 2.83 -4.49 15.17
C LEU A 150 2.75 -6.02 15.31
N GLN A 151 2.29 -6.74 14.28
CA GLN A 151 2.38 -8.20 14.23
C GLN A 151 3.83 -8.70 14.30
N GLU A 152 4.78 -7.92 13.78
CA GLU A 152 6.24 -8.17 13.88
C GLU A 152 6.84 -7.63 15.21
N GLY A 153 6.00 -7.22 16.15
CA GLY A 153 6.41 -6.73 17.47
C GLY A 153 7.00 -5.31 17.46
N SER A 154 6.73 -4.52 16.43
CA SER A 154 7.29 -3.17 16.26
C SER A 154 6.21 -2.10 16.15
N VAL A 155 6.41 -0.97 16.85
CA VAL A 155 5.66 0.27 16.64
C VAL A 155 6.35 1.04 15.53
N TRP A 156 5.64 1.27 14.44
CA TRP A 156 6.15 1.95 13.24
C TRP A 156 5.67 3.39 13.15
N ASN A 157 6.58 4.30 12.82
CA ASN A 157 6.29 5.69 12.52
C ASN A 157 6.03 5.86 11.01
N CYS A 158 4.82 6.29 10.65
CA CYS A 158 4.40 6.36 9.26
C CYS A 158 4.96 7.57 8.48
N GLU A 159 5.61 8.52 9.14
CA GLU A 159 6.19 9.71 8.51
C GLU A 159 7.63 9.47 8.07
N ASN A 160 8.40 8.73 8.86
CA ASN A 160 9.84 8.56 8.65
C ASN A 160 10.31 7.09 8.60
N GLY A 161 9.43 6.12 8.86
CA GLY A 161 9.75 4.71 8.79
C GLY A 161 10.49 4.13 9.98
N SER A 162 10.75 4.94 11.02
CA SER A 162 11.41 4.47 12.24
C SER A 162 10.55 3.43 12.97
N ARG A 163 11.22 2.50 13.65
CA ARG A 163 10.61 1.36 14.34
C ARG A 163 11.13 1.31 15.76
N LYS A 164 10.23 1.07 16.71
CA LYS A 164 10.57 0.81 18.13
C LYS A 164 9.94 -0.50 18.55
N LYS A 165 10.57 -1.22 19.48
CA LYS A 165 9.99 -2.44 20.02
C LYS A 165 8.67 -2.11 20.72
N ALA A 166 7.61 -2.84 20.39
CA ALA A 166 6.33 -2.70 21.07
C ALA A 166 6.45 -3.17 22.52
N ASP A 167 5.86 -2.39 23.44
CA ASP A 167 5.74 -2.83 24.82
C ASP A 167 4.69 -3.95 24.95
N LYS A 168 4.77 -4.70 26.05
CA LYS A 168 3.89 -5.86 26.28
C LYS A 168 2.42 -5.47 26.41
N GLU A 169 2.14 -4.24 26.85
CA GLU A 169 0.77 -3.78 27.08
C GLU A 169 0.08 -3.45 25.75
N MET A 170 0.78 -2.78 24.84
CA MET A 170 0.33 -2.48 23.49
C MET A 170 0.07 -3.73 22.67
N MET A 171 0.96 -4.74 22.74
CA MET A 171 0.74 -6.04 22.09
C MET A 171 -0.54 -6.71 22.60
N LYS A 172 -0.75 -6.72 23.93
CA LYS A 172 -1.95 -7.29 24.54
C LYS A 172 -3.24 -6.54 24.16
N ARG A 173 -3.17 -5.23 23.90
CA ARG A 173 -4.30 -4.43 23.40
C ARG A 173 -4.61 -4.75 21.94
N ALA A 174 -3.58 -4.96 21.12
CA ALA A 174 -3.73 -5.32 19.71
C ALA A 174 -4.36 -6.72 19.52
N GLU A 175 -3.97 -7.69 20.34
CA GLU A 175 -4.60 -9.03 20.38
C GLU A 175 -6.11 -8.97 20.69
N LYS A 176 -6.57 -7.91 21.35
CA LYS A 176 -7.97 -7.73 21.77
C LYS A 176 -8.84 -6.95 20.79
N GLY A 177 -8.35 -6.60 19.60
CA GLY A 177 -9.16 -5.87 18.62
C GLY A 177 -8.95 -4.36 18.61
N GLY A 178 -7.97 -3.80 19.34
CA GLY A 178 -7.85 -2.36 19.58
C GLY A 178 -7.95 -1.47 18.33
N VAL A 179 -8.47 -0.25 18.48
CA VAL A 179 -8.62 0.72 17.38
C VAL A 179 -7.37 1.59 17.30
N ALA A 180 -6.78 1.72 16.12
CA ALA A 180 -5.64 2.58 15.86
C ALA A 180 -6.09 4.04 15.61
N PHE A 181 -5.49 4.98 16.33
CA PHE A 181 -5.70 6.43 16.19
C PHE A 181 -4.41 7.12 15.77
N ASP A 182 -4.51 8.22 15.02
CA ASP A 182 -3.35 9.07 14.73
C ASP A 182 -2.90 9.80 16.02
N GLY A 183 -1.67 9.55 16.46
CA GLY A 183 -1.08 10.17 17.64
C GLY A 183 -0.59 11.61 17.42
N GLY A 184 -0.61 12.11 16.17
CA GLY A 184 -0.14 13.45 15.82
C GLY A 184 1.39 13.59 15.74
N ASP A 185 2.15 12.59 16.17
CA ASP A 185 3.61 12.49 16.09
C ASP A 185 4.10 11.45 15.04
N GLY A 186 3.17 11.02 14.18
CA GLY A 186 3.40 9.99 13.16
C GLY A 186 3.30 8.55 13.66
N HIS A 187 3.08 8.30 14.96
CA HIS A 187 2.76 6.98 15.48
C HIS A 187 1.25 6.77 15.58
N LEU A 188 0.80 5.52 15.42
CA LEU A 188 -0.59 5.16 15.71
C LEU A 188 -0.73 4.68 17.15
N ILE A 189 -1.73 5.21 17.85
CA ILE A 189 -2.10 4.83 19.21
C ILE A 189 -3.18 3.74 19.14
N VAL A 190 -2.91 2.56 19.68
CA VAL A 190 -3.90 1.49 19.81
C VAL A 190 -4.67 1.67 21.11
N MET A 191 -5.97 1.99 21.04
CA MET A 191 -6.87 2.07 22.19
C MET A 191 -7.80 0.85 22.25
N ASP A 192 -8.26 0.52 23.46
CA ASP A 192 -9.23 -0.57 23.67
C ASP A 192 -10.61 -0.20 23.07
N ILE A 193 -11.33 -1.19 22.55
CA ILE A 193 -12.69 -1.02 21.98
C ILE A 193 -13.68 -0.59 23.07
N GLN A 194 -13.42 -0.91 24.35
CA GLN A 194 -14.41 -0.78 25.43
C GLN A 194 -14.61 0.64 26.01
N SER A 195 -13.92 1.68 25.53
CA SER A 195 -14.04 3.04 26.10
C SER A 195 -15.06 3.95 25.39
N THR A 196 -16.25 3.43 25.06
CA THR A 196 -17.30 4.26 24.40
C THR A 196 -18.37 4.84 25.34
N SER A 197 -18.15 4.94 26.65
CA SER A 197 -19.22 5.47 27.54
C SER A 197 -18.82 6.43 28.67
N ALA A 198 -17.56 6.85 28.80
CA ALA A 198 -17.21 7.91 29.77
C ALA A 198 -16.41 9.01 29.07
N GLY A 199 -16.97 10.23 29.06
CA GLY A 199 -16.39 11.40 28.43
C GLY A 199 -14.97 11.66 28.91
N VAL A 200 -14.03 11.71 27.97
CA VAL A 200 -12.64 12.06 28.24
C VAL A 200 -12.53 13.58 28.16
N HIS A 201 -12.69 14.25 29.31
CA HIS A 201 -12.25 15.63 29.49
C HIS A 201 -10.73 15.68 29.27
N GLY A 202 -10.27 16.26 28.16
CA GLY A 202 -8.86 16.67 28.02
C GLY A 202 -8.17 16.43 26.67
N LEU A 203 -8.75 15.66 25.74
CA LEU A 203 -8.14 15.49 24.40
C LEU A 203 -8.97 16.21 23.33
N GLN A 204 -8.43 17.32 22.84
CA GLN A 204 -8.98 18.05 21.71
C GLN A 204 -9.10 17.12 20.49
N SER A 205 -10.34 16.96 20.00
CA SER A 205 -10.71 16.46 18.66
C SER A 205 -9.96 15.23 18.14
N VAL A 206 -10.17 14.07 18.78
CA VAL A 206 -9.72 12.78 18.24
C VAL A 206 -10.53 12.44 16.97
N ARG A 207 -9.89 12.53 15.79
CA ARG A 207 -10.50 12.08 14.53
C ARG A 207 -10.44 10.55 14.47
N LYS A 208 -11.60 9.91 14.55
CA LYS A 208 -11.78 8.45 14.48
C LYS A 208 -11.22 7.89 13.15
N ALA A 209 -10.13 7.13 13.20
CA ALA A 209 -9.72 6.25 12.11
C ALA A 209 -10.47 4.92 12.31
N GLY A 210 -11.50 4.67 11.51
CA GLY A 210 -12.50 3.64 11.78
C GLY A 210 -12.11 2.23 11.34
N PHE A 211 -11.12 1.60 11.97
CA PHE A 211 -10.85 0.15 11.76
C PHE A 211 -10.44 -0.57 13.05
N SER A 212 -10.93 -1.80 13.20
CA SER A 212 -10.65 -2.73 14.31
C SER A 212 -9.41 -3.57 13.96
N LEU A 213 -8.41 -3.64 14.85
CA LEU A 213 -7.20 -4.43 14.62
C LEU A 213 -7.36 -5.83 15.21
N ASN A 214 -7.72 -6.83 14.40
CA ASN A 214 -7.65 -8.22 14.86
C ASN A 214 -6.27 -8.78 14.50
N CYS A 215 -5.42 -9.01 15.49
CA CYS A 215 -4.22 -9.85 15.36
C CYS A 215 -4.60 -11.27 15.79
N THR A 216 -4.94 -12.14 14.84
CA THR A 216 -4.99 -13.61 15.01
C THR A 216 -3.98 -14.25 14.09
#